data_AF-F7YAU3-F1
#
_entry.id   AF-F7YAU3-F1
#
_cell.length_a   1.000
_cell.length_b   1.000
_cell.length_c   1.000
_cell.angle_alpha   90.00
_cell.angle_beta   90.00
_cell.angle_gamma   90.00
#
_symmetry.space_group_name_H-M   'P 1'
#
loop_
_entity.id
_entity.type
_entity.pdbx_description
1 polymer ?
#
loop_
_entity_poly.entity_id
_entity_poly.type
_entity_poly.pdbx_seq_one_letter_code
_entity_poly.pdbx_strand_id
1 'polypeptide(L)'
;MFRTKYSDGVKNAREAQKPVAELPPFDPERLRSKGLLAGLLSRVLENPRGWLALLRRFWPTVVIGRIALVTKAADVRDILERQEFETPFGRDMAEMAGGVNFILGMQDGSDYRRMKSVILSAFPPVEVEARVRPIARLHSRALARTAMPGFNAIELLKIVPVRICRDYFGLAFDNDEEFADWSIALSSQLFFNPFEKAATRELASVAAYRMRDVINQSIETVLAGSKTDKPLARLVAIHEAGRLSLDDIRSIMMGMVSSFAPTNLLAGGNALDVVLNRTDARKAVQDAIDSGNDAALDKAILEAMRFKPIYLGPLRYVARDAVIASGTRREKTLRAGTIVIPSILSAMFDKDAVIDPERFDTSRPGRDYLLYGHGLHLCIGAEVARVQIAESFRALFAKAGLQRAAGSIGRLTRRGTYPERLCVEFDVADAWKTSLDLSQYDPSISSLCELIIRFLIARSSTHSDRISLSRLCGITGKRAPDVDLMTAITILTQSRQPVLSVAYYSIDKYGRFEKVNRKDINTESFIDDIDKQPLMFKDTFPIFYASDEFRKVNIGVKRT
;
A
#
# COMPACT_ATOMS: atom_id res chain seq x y z
N MET A 1 23.73 -4.75 -29.50
CA MET A 1 23.37 -5.98 -28.77
C MET A 1 22.99 -5.59 -27.35
N PHE A 2 21.74 -5.78 -26.92
CA PHE A 2 21.32 -5.40 -25.55
C PHE A 2 21.93 -6.38 -24.54
N ARG A 3 22.72 -5.89 -23.58
CA ARG A 3 23.23 -6.70 -22.46
C ARG A 3 22.21 -6.67 -21.33
N THR A 4 21.70 -7.83 -20.93
CA THR A 4 20.80 -7.99 -19.78
C THR A 4 21.60 -8.17 -18.50
N LYS A 5 21.03 -7.83 -17.33
CA LYS A 5 21.71 -8.04 -16.04
C LYS A 5 22.10 -9.50 -15.78
N TYR A 6 21.30 -10.42 -16.29
CA TYR A 6 21.39 -11.86 -16.05
C TYR A 6 22.50 -12.60 -16.82
N SER A 7 23.25 -11.90 -17.67
CA SER A 7 24.54 -12.39 -18.22
C SER A 7 25.71 -11.99 -17.29
N ASP A 8 26.93 -11.83 -17.80
CA ASP A 8 28.09 -11.32 -17.02
C ASP A 8 27.91 -9.88 -16.47
N GLY A 9 26.77 -9.24 -16.73
CA GLY A 9 26.46 -7.85 -16.38
C GLY A 9 26.42 -7.59 -14.87
N VAL A 10 25.80 -8.48 -14.09
CA VAL A 10 25.78 -8.35 -12.61
C VAL A 10 27.18 -8.45 -12.02
N LYS A 11 28.06 -9.32 -12.57
CA LYS A 11 29.42 -9.49 -12.08
C LYS A 11 30.24 -8.21 -12.31
N ASN A 12 30.18 -7.65 -13.51
CA ASN A 12 30.91 -6.42 -13.87
C ASN A 12 30.37 -5.19 -13.13
N ALA A 13 29.05 -5.09 -12.97
CA ALA A 13 28.43 -4.00 -12.21
C ALA A 13 28.82 -4.03 -10.73
N ARG A 14 28.99 -5.23 -10.16
CA ARG A 14 29.45 -5.44 -8.78
C ARG A 14 30.91 -5.05 -8.59
N GLU A 15 31.79 -5.45 -9.51
CA GLU A 15 33.21 -5.07 -9.46
C GLU A 15 33.40 -3.54 -9.52
N ALA A 16 32.48 -2.83 -10.19
CA ALA A 16 32.47 -1.38 -10.28
C ALA A 16 31.70 -0.68 -9.15
N GLN A 17 31.09 -1.41 -8.21
CA GLN A 17 30.20 -0.84 -7.22
C GLN A 17 30.96 -0.25 -6.03
N LYS A 18 30.71 1.03 -5.76
CA LYS A 18 31.30 1.75 -4.62
C LYS A 18 30.73 1.25 -3.29
N PRO A 19 31.50 1.35 -2.19
CA PRO A 19 31.00 1.13 -0.84
C PRO A 19 29.74 1.98 -0.55
N VAL A 20 28.81 1.45 0.26
CA VAL A 20 27.55 2.16 0.59
C VAL A 20 27.80 3.56 1.16
N ALA A 21 28.87 3.74 1.93
CA ALA A 21 29.27 5.03 2.50
C ALA A 21 29.62 6.10 1.44
N GLU A 22 29.97 5.69 0.21
CA GLU A 22 30.30 6.57 -0.90
C GLU A 22 29.14 6.76 -1.90
N LEU A 23 28.01 6.09 -1.67
CA LEU A 23 26.83 6.21 -2.52
C LEU A 23 26.04 7.48 -2.20
N PRO A 24 25.29 8.04 -3.18
CA PRO A 24 24.41 9.16 -2.91
C PRO A 24 23.38 8.83 -1.82
N PRO A 25 22.88 9.83 -1.08
CA PRO A 25 21.77 9.64 -0.14
C PRO A 25 20.58 8.93 -0.79
N PHE A 26 19.83 8.21 0.04
CA PHE A 26 18.62 7.53 -0.41
C PHE A 26 17.59 8.58 -0.86
N ASP A 27 17.29 8.58 -2.16
CA ASP A 27 16.30 9.46 -2.79
C ASP A 27 15.39 8.63 -3.70
N PRO A 28 14.11 8.42 -3.31
CA PRO A 28 13.12 7.68 -4.10
C PRO A 28 12.88 8.28 -5.50
N GLU A 29 13.10 9.59 -5.68
CA GLU A 29 12.84 10.28 -6.94
C GLU A 29 13.78 9.81 -8.05
N ARG A 30 14.92 9.21 -7.68
CA ARG A 30 15.87 8.58 -8.62
C ARG A 30 15.27 7.38 -9.37
N LEU A 31 14.15 6.82 -8.91
CA LEU A 31 13.40 5.78 -9.65
C LEU A 31 12.58 6.33 -10.82
N ARG A 32 12.33 7.64 -10.88
CA ARG A 32 11.55 8.21 -11.98
C ARG A 32 12.29 8.01 -13.30
N SER A 33 11.58 7.43 -14.27
CA SER A 33 12.06 7.39 -15.64
C SER A 33 12.05 8.79 -16.23
N LYS A 34 13.21 9.30 -16.65
CA LYS A 34 13.33 10.56 -17.39
C LYS A 34 13.34 10.28 -18.89
N GLY A 35 12.62 11.08 -19.67
CA GLY A 35 12.69 11.11 -21.14
C GLY A 35 11.46 10.59 -21.92
N LEU A 36 11.29 11.10 -23.14
CA LEU A 36 10.14 10.83 -24.03
C LEU A 36 10.02 9.35 -24.42
N LEU A 37 11.13 8.68 -24.70
CA LEU A 37 11.16 7.26 -25.09
C LEU A 37 10.65 6.35 -23.96
N ALA A 38 11.00 6.66 -22.71
CA ALA A 38 10.51 5.93 -21.54
C ALA A 38 9.00 6.12 -21.35
N GLY A 39 8.49 7.33 -21.59
CA GLY A 39 7.05 7.60 -21.58
C GLY A 39 6.28 6.83 -22.65
N LEU A 40 6.83 6.70 -23.87
CA LEU A 40 6.22 5.94 -24.96
C LEU A 40 6.20 4.43 -24.64
N LEU A 41 7.31 3.88 -24.14
CA LEU A 41 7.39 2.49 -23.67
C LEU A 41 6.43 2.20 -22.52
N SER A 42 6.29 3.15 -21.57
CA SER A 42 5.32 3.03 -20.46
C SER A 42 3.90 2.88 -20.99
N ARG A 43 3.49 3.68 -21.98
CA ARG A 43 2.13 3.59 -22.56
C ARG A 43 1.86 2.25 -23.24
N VAL A 44 2.85 1.70 -23.95
CA VAL A 44 2.72 0.37 -24.59
C VAL A 44 2.61 -0.75 -23.54
N LEU A 45 3.32 -0.62 -22.42
CA LEU A 45 3.29 -1.57 -21.32
C LEU A 45 2.09 -1.39 -20.37
N GLU A 46 1.48 -0.20 -20.32
CA GLU A 46 0.35 0.14 -19.46
C GLU A 46 -0.96 -0.51 -19.91
N ASN A 47 -1.15 -0.72 -21.22
CA ASN A 47 -2.30 -1.44 -21.76
C ASN A 47 -1.87 -2.53 -22.76
N PRO A 48 -1.26 -3.63 -22.29
CA PRO A 48 -0.61 -4.57 -23.17
C PRO A 48 -1.56 -5.59 -23.81
N ARG A 49 -2.82 -5.65 -23.35
CA ARG A 49 -3.79 -6.70 -23.73
C ARG A 49 -4.05 -6.75 -25.23
N GLY A 50 -4.18 -5.59 -25.89
CA GLY A 50 -4.47 -5.50 -27.32
C GLY A 50 -3.36 -6.09 -28.19
N TRP A 51 -2.12 -5.68 -27.98
CA TRP A 51 -0.99 -6.21 -28.76
C TRP A 51 -0.63 -7.64 -28.34
N LEU A 52 -0.81 -8.02 -27.08
CA LEU A 52 -0.68 -9.42 -26.64
C LEU A 52 -1.68 -10.34 -27.32
N ALA A 53 -2.92 -9.89 -27.57
CA ALA A 53 -3.91 -10.67 -28.30
C ALA A 53 -3.49 -10.90 -29.76
N LEU A 54 -2.90 -9.90 -30.42
CA LEU A 54 -2.32 -10.04 -31.76
C LEU A 54 -1.16 -11.02 -31.77
N LEU A 55 -0.23 -10.92 -30.79
CA LEU A 55 0.87 -11.88 -30.66
C LEU A 55 0.35 -13.30 -30.42
N ARG A 56 -0.60 -13.51 -29.49
CA ARG A 56 -1.22 -14.82 -29.26
C ARG A 56 -1.77 -15.44 -30.54
N ARG A 57 -2.34 -14.61 -31.43
CA ARG A 57 -2.97 -15.08 -32.68
C ARG A 57 -1.95 -15.41 -33.76
N PHE A 58 -0.94 -14.56 -33.98
CA PHE A 58 -0.06 -14.62 -35.15
C PHE A 58 1.37 -15.04 -34.83
N TRP A 59 1.92 -14.57 -33.69
CA TRP A 59 3.29 -14.84 -33.26
C TRP A 59 3.33 -15.19 -31.76
N PRO A 60 2.83 -16.38 -31.38
CA PRO A 60 2.63 -16.74 -29.98
C PRO A 60 3.91 -16.79 -29.16
N THR A 61 5.05 -17.02 -29.83
CA THR A 61 6.40 -16.90 -29.28
C THR A 61 7.21 -15.94 -30.15
N VAL A 62 7.56 -14.78 -29.59
CA VAL A 62 8.43 -13.78 -30.23
C VAL A 62 9.81 -13.85 -29.59
N VAL A 63 10.86 -13.93 -30.39
CA VAL A 63 12.26 -13.91 -29.91
C VAL A 63 12.98 -12.74 -30.58
N ILE A 64 13.52 -11.83 -29.78
CA ILE A 64 14.30 -10.67 -30.22
C ILE A 64 15.64 -10.70 -29.48
N GLY A 65 16.70 -11.04 -30.21
CA GLY A 65 18.02 -11.26 -29.59
C GLY A 65 17.96 -12.38 -28.55
N ARG A 66 18.30 -12.05 -27.28
CA ARG A 66 18.25 -12.97 -26.14
C ARG A 66 17.01 -12.77 -25.25
N ILE A 67 15.94 -12.16 -25.77
CA ILE A 67 14.68 -11.99 -25.05
C ILE A 67 13.57 -12.70 -25.81
N ALA A 68 12.84 -13.57 -25.12
CA ALA A 68 11.68 -14.28 -25.64
C ALA A 68 10.42 -13.87 -24.86
N LEU A 69 9.33 -13.62 -25.58
CA LEU A 69 8.00 -13.41 -25.00
C LEU A 69 7.10 -14.56 -25.47
N VAL A 70 6.53 -15.28 -24.52
CA VAL A 70 5.64 -16.44 -24.78
C VAL A 70 4.24 -16.09 -24.27
N THR A 71 3.23 -16.31 -25.12
CA THR A 71 1.91 -15.71 -24.90
C THR A 71 0.76 -16.71 -24.79
N LYS A 72 0.96 -17.96 -25.23
CA LYS A 72 -0.06 -19.02 -25.17
C LYS A 72 -0.09 -19.69 -23.80
N ALA A 73 -1.28 -19.94 -23.27
CA ALA A 73 -1.45 -20.40 -21.90
C ALA A 73 -0.78 -21.75 -21.61
N ALA A 74 -0.89 -22.71 -22.53
CA ALA A 74 -0.23 -24.01 -22.41
C ALA A 74 1.31 -23.86 -22.35
N ASP A 75 1.87 -23.09 -23.29
CA ASP A 75 3.32 -22.87 -23.40
C ASP A 75 3.86 -22.07 -22.20
N VAL A 76 3.08 -21.12 -21.68
CA VAL A 76 3.40 -20.38 -20.44
C VAL A 76 3.47 -21.30 -19.23
N ARG A 77 2.50 -22.24 -19.07
CA ARG A 77 2.52 -23.19 -17.95
C ARG A 77 3.68 -24.17 -18.06
N ASP A 78 3.92 -24.72 -19.25
CA ASP A 78 5.06 -25.61 -19.54
C ASP A 78 6.39 -24.99 -19.09
N ILE A 79 6.64 -23.73 -19.47
CA ILE A 79 7.84 -22.99 -19.07
C ILE A 79 7.94 -22.81 -17.55
N LEU A 80 6.83 -22.61 -16.85
CA LEU A 80 6.84 -22.39 -15.40
C LEU A 80 7.03 -23.68 -14.59
N GLU A 81 6.78 -24.86 -15.18
CA GLU A 81 6.95 -26.17 -14.55
C GLU A 81 8.34 -26.78 -14.77
N ARG A 82 9.02 -26.37 -15.84
CA ARG A 82 10.27 -26.98 -16.30
C ARG A 82 11.51 -26.37 -15.68
N GLN A 83 12.48 -27.22 -15.34
CA GLN A 83 13.73 -26.82 -14.68
C GLN A 83 14.75 -26.17 -15.62
N GLU A 84 14.61 -26.30 -16.95
CA GLU A 84 15.48 -25.57 -17.89
C GLU A 84 15.30 -24.05 -17.80
N PHE A 85 14.16 -23.61 -17.27
CA PHE A 85 13.78 -22.22 -17.12
C PHE A 85 13.94 -21.81 -15.67
N GLU A 86 15.14 -21.34 -15.33
CA GLU A 86 15.53 -21.01 -13.98
C GLU A 86 15.05 -19.62 -13.56
N THR A 87 14.84 -19.42 -12.25
CA THR A 87 14.64 -18.07 -11.70
C THR A 87 15.95 -17.29 -11.67
N PRO A 88 16.01 -16.06 -12.22
CA PRO A 88 17.29 -15.38 -12.37
C PRO A 88 17.66 -14.46 -11.18
N PHE A 89 16.98 -14.60 -10.04
CA PHE A 89 17.05 -13.63 -8.94
C PHE A 89 18.09 -13.96 -7.85
N GLY A 90 18.67 -15.16 -7.85
CA GLY A 90 19.45 -15.66 -6.71
C GLY A 90 20.63 -14.78 -6.29
N ARG A 91 21.32 -14.18 -7.26
CA ARG A 91 22.46 -13.29 -6.98
C ARG A 91 22.04 -12.00 -6.29
N ASP A 92 21.03 -11.31 -6.83
CA ASP A 92 20.50 -10.08 -6.24
C ASP A 92 19.96 -10.34 -4.82
N MET A 93 19.25 -11.45 -4.62
CA MET A 93 18.70 -11.83 -3.31
C MET A 93 19.79 -12.08 -2.28
N ALA A 94 20.81 -12.88 -2.64
CA ALA A 94 21.95 -13.13 -1.77
C ALA A 94 22.66 -11.83 -1.39
N GLU A 95 22.89 -10.93 -2.35
CA GLU A 95 23.54 -9.66 -2.10
C GLU A 95 22.73 -8.75 -1.17
N MET A 96 21.43 -8.59 -1.43
CA MET A 96 20.56 -7.76 -0.60
C MET A 96 20.53 -8.28 0.85
N ALA A 97 20.50 -9.59 1.04
CA ALA A 97 20.51 -10.25 2.34
C ALA A 97 21.89 -10.32 3.01
N GLY A 98 22.98 -9.97 2.33
CA GLY A 98 24.34 -10.02 2.89
C GLY A 98 25.02 -11.39 2.81
N GLY A 99 24.61 -12.25 1.88
CA GLY A 99 25.36 -13.46 1.48
C GLY A 99 24.51 -14.67 1.20
N VAL A 100 23.34 -14.79 1.85
CA VAL A 100 22.48 -15.98 1.75
C VAL A 100 21.29 -15.72 0.83
N ASN A 101 21.08 -16.63 -0.12
CA ASN A 101 19.98 -16.56 -1.09
C ASN A 101 18.62 -16.81 -0.41
N PHE A 102 17.54 -16.37 -1.04
CA PHE A 102 16.16 -16.64 -0.63
C PHE A 102 15.47 -17.56 -1.63
N ILE A 103 14.41 -18.26 -1.20
CA ILE A 103 13.67 -19.25 -2.00
C ILE A 103 13.22 -18.77 -3.39
N LEU A 104 12.94 -17.46 -3.55
CA LEU A 104 12.58 -16.87 -4.85
C LEU A 104 13.69 -16.99 -5.91
N GLY A 105 14.95 -17.04 -5.48
CA GLY A 105 16.12 -17.13 -6.35
C GLY A 105 16.78 -18.50 -6.36
N MET A 106 16.15 -19.52 -5.77
CA MET A 106 16.66 -20.89 -5.71
C MET A 106 16.02 -21.76 -6.79
N GLN A 107 16.75 -22.75 -7.33
CA GLN A 107 16.16 -23.79 -8.18
C GLN A 107 15.64 -24.96 -7.33
N ASP A 108 14.99 -25.94 -7.95
CA ASP A 108 14.58 -27.16 -7.23
C ASP A 108 15.81 -27.87 -6.66
N GLY A 109 15.71 -28.27 -5.39
CA GLY A 109 16.81 -28.89 -4.66
C GLY A 109 16.51 -29.04 -3.17
N SER A 110 17.42 -29.67 -2.45
CA SER A 110 17.34 -29.84 -0.99
C SER A 110 17.30 -28.50 -0.27
N ASP A 111 18.11 -27.53 -0.69
CA ASP A 111 18.15 -26.19 -0.10
C ASP A 111 16.82 -25.46 -0.25
N TYR A 112 16.21 -25.49 -1.44
CA TYR A 112 14.89 -24.92 -1.68
C TYR A 112 13.85 -25.56 -0.76
N ARG A 113 13.80 -26.89 -0.66
CA ARG A 113 12.80 -27.60 0.16
C ARG A 113 13.00 -27.32 1.65
N ARG A 114 14.25 -27.27 2.11
CA ARG A 114 14.60 -26.90 3.50
C ARG A 114 14.09 -25.50 3.81
N MET A 115 14.44 -24.51 2.99
CA MET A 115 14.03 -23.13 3.20
C MET A 115 12.52 -22.95 3.12
N LYS A 116 11.85 -23.61 2.16
CA LYS A 116 10.39 -23.60 2.04
C LYS A 116 9.71 -24.12 3.30
N SER A 117 10.20 -25.23 3.84
CA SER A 117 9.66 -25.83 5.06
C SER A 117 9.80 -24.88 6.25
N VAL A 118 10.95 -24.21 6.39
CA VAL A 118 11.17 -23.21 7.45
C VAL A 118 10.22 -22.02 7.28
N ILE A 119 10.09 -21.48 6.07
CA ILE A 119 9.20 -20.34 5.80
C ILE A 119 7.75 -20.71 6.10
N LEU A 120 7.25 -21.86 5.63
CA LEU A 120 5.87 -22.29 5.88
C LEU A 120 5.60 -22.60 7.36
N SER A 121 6.63 -22.96 8.13
CA SER A 121 6.51 -23.14 9.59
C SER A 121 6.44 -21.79 10.31
N ALA A 122 7.21 -20.79 9.86
CA ALA A 122 7.22 -19.46 10.45
C ALA A 122 6.01 -18.60 10.02
N PHE A 123 5.54 -18.78 8.79
CA PHE A 123 4.40 -18.08 8.16
C PHE A 123 3.32 -19.09 7.71
N PRO A 124 2.58 -19.73 8.63
CA PRO A 124 1.56 -20.71 8.26
C PRO A 124 0.43 -20.06 7.45
N PRO A 125 0.07 -20.54 6.25
CA PRO A 125 -1.05 -19.98 5.49
C PRO A 125 -2.40 -20.07 6.24
N VAL A 126 -2.56 -21.10 7.08
CA VAL A 126 -3.80 -21.36 7.83
C VAL A 126 -4.14 -20.25 8.84
N GLU A 127 -3.15 -19.50 9.33
CA GLU A 127 -3.40 -18.44 10.34
C GLU A 127 -3.73 -17.08 9.72
N VAL A 128 -3.64 -16.94 8.39
CA VAL A 128 -3.78 -15.66 7.70
C VAL A 128 -5.15 -15.03 7.94
N GLU A 129 -6.22 -15.83 7.85
CA GLU A 129 -7.58 -15.35 8.12
C GLU A 129 -7.75 -14.87 9.57
N ALA A 130 -7.25 -15.64 10.54
CA ALA A 130 -7.45 -15.36 11.96
C ALA A 130 -6.53 -14.26 12.51
N ARG A 131 -5.33 -14.08 11.94
CA ARG A 131 -4.31 -13.14 12.46
C ARG A 131 -4.07 -11.96 11.56
N VAL A 132 -3.92 -12.17 10.24
CA VAL A 132 -3.51 -11.10 9.32
C VAL A 132 -4.70 -10.27 8.86
N ARG A 133 -5.85 -10.87 8.54
CA ARG A 133 -7.04 -10.11 8.12
C ARG A 133 -7.45 -9.07 9.17
N PRO A 134 -7.52 -9.36 10.48
CA PRO A 134 -7.84 -8.34 11.49
C PRO A 134 -6.82 -7.20 11.55
N ILE A 135 -5.52 -7.50 11.43
CA ILE A 135 -4.45 -6.49 11.39
C ILE A 135 -4.61 -5.59 10.16
N ALA A 136 -4.85 -6.19 8.98
CA ALA A 136 -5.09 -5.44 7.75
C ALA A 136 -6.34 -4.55 7.88
N ARG A 137 -7.45 -5.10 8.38
CA ARG A 137 -8.70 -4.37 8.63
C ARG A 137 -8.50 -3.18 9.56
N LEU A 138 -7.75 -3.38 10.65
CA LEU A 138 -7.44 -2.32 11.61
C LEU A 138 -6.70 -1.17 10.93
N HIS A 139 -5.59 -1.46 10.25
CA HIS A 139 -4.76 -0.45 9.60
C HIS A 139 -5.47 0.24 8.43
N SER A 140 -6.19 -0.53 7.61
CA SER A 140 -6.96 0.02 6.52
C SER A 140 -8.04 0.97 7.01
N ARG A 141 -8.77 0.61 8.08
CA ARG A 141 -9.78 1.49 8.70
C ARG A 141 -9.15 2.72 9.32
N ALA A 142 -8.04 2.59 10.04
CA ALA A 142 -7.37 3.72 10.68
C ALA A 142 -6.95 4.78 9.66
N LEU A 143 -6.35 4.36 8.54
CA LEU A 143 -5.95 5.27 7.46
C LEU A 143 -7.15 5.85 6.70
N ALA A 144 -8.20 5.05 6.45
CA ALA A 144 -9.40 5.53 5.77
C ALA A 144 -10.24 6.49 6.64
N ARG A 145 -10.15 6.43 7.98
CA ARG A 145 -10.86 7.34 8.89
C ARG A 145 -10.35 8.78 8.79
N THR A 146 -9.06 8.96 8.55
CA THR A 146 -8.44 10.30 8.40
C THR A 146 -8.50 10.82 6.96
N ALA A 147 -9.05 10.05 6.03
CA ALA A 147 -9.17 10.45 4.63
C ALA A 147 -10.25 11.52 4.44
N MET A 148 -9.90 12.58 3.71
CA MET A 148 -10.81 13.64 3.24
C MET A 148 -10.97 13.57 1.72
N PRO A 149 -12.00 14.21 1.12
CA PRO A 149 -12.11 14.29 -0.34
C PRO A 149 -10.82 14.82 -0.98
N GLY A 150 -10.36 14.17 -2.04
CA GLY A 150 -9.03 14.39 -2.63
C GLY A 150 -7.94 13.45 -2.09
N PHE A 151 -8.27 12.56 -1.15
CA PHE A 151 -7.35 11.59 -0.56
C PHE A 151 -6.65 10.73 -1.61
N ASN A 152 -5.33 10.55 -1.46
CA ASN A 152 -4.57 9.66 -2.31
C ASN A 152 -4.76 8.20 -1.88
N ALA A 153 -5.63 7.46 -2.56
CA ALA A 153 -5.91 6.06 -2.24
C ALA A 153 -4.69 5.13 -2.33
N ILE A 154 -3.63 5.55 -3.02
CA ILE A 154 -2.37 4.79 -3.08
C ILE A 154 -1.63 4.78 -1.74
N GLU A 155 -1.79 5.80 -0.90
CA GLU A 155 -1.19 5.85 0.44
C GLU A 155 -1.66 4.67 1.30
N LEU A 156 -2.97 4.39 1.29
CA LEU A 156 -3.56 3.23 1.95
C LEU A 156 -2.89 1.92 1.52
N LEU A 157 -2.76 1.73 0.19
CA LEU A 157 -2.19 0.52 -0.41
C LEU A 157 -0.66 0.41 -0.21
N LYS A 158 0.01 1.53 0.05
CA LYS A 158 1.44 1.58 0.36
C LYS A 158 1.72 1.23 1.82
N ILE A 159 0.92 1.76 2.75
CA ILE A 159 1.22 1.73 4.19
C ILE A 159 0.64 0.49 4.89
N VAL A 160 -0.53 -0.01 4.49
CA VAL A 160 -1.13 -1.22 5.11
C VAL A 160 -0.18 -2.43 5.07
N PRO A 161 0.46 -2.77 3.93
CA PRO A 161 1.43 -3.87 3.89
C PRO A 161 2.63 -3.63 4.83
N VAL A 162 3.10 -2.39 4.95
CA VAL A 162 4.22 -2.06 5.84
C VAL A 162 3.84 -2.28 7.30
N ARG A 163 2.65 -1.84 7.72
CA ARG A 163 2.21 -2.08 9.10
C ARG A 163 1.97 -3.56 9.41
N ILE A 164 1.63 -4.37 8.40
CA ILE A 164 1.62 -5.84 8.54
C ILE A 164 3.04 -6.39 8.77
N CYS A 165 4.08 -5.83 8.15
CA CYS A 165 5.47 -6.21 8.47
C CYS A 165 5.82 -5.93 9.94
N ARG A 166 5.33 -4.83 10.53
CA ARG A 166 5.52 -4.53 11.95
C ARG A 166 4.72 -5.49 12.84
N ASP A 167 3.42 -5.58 12.60
CA ASP A 167 2.48 -6.17 13.56
C ASP A 167 2.32 -7.66 13.40
N TYR A 168 2.44 -8.18 12.17
CA TYR A 168 2.43 -9.61 11.90
C TYR A 168 3.84 -10.15 11.80
N PHE A 169 4.71 -9.65 10.90
CA PHE A 169 6.02 -10.29 10.67
C PHE A 169 6.95 -10.15 11.90
N GLY A 170 6.81 -9.06 12.65
CA GLY A 170 7.57 -8.80 13.88
C GLY A 170 8.81 -7.94 13.68
N LEU A 171 8.79 -7.05 12.69
CA LEU A 171 9.88 -6.10 12.47
C LEU A 171 9.69 -4.82 13.30
N ALA A 172 10.81 -4.28 13.77
CA ALA A 172 10.87 -3.03 14.52
C ALA A 172 11.45 -1.93 13.64
N PHE A 173 10.61 -0.95 13.26
CA PHE A 173 11.01 0.25 12.53
C PHE A 173 10.04 1.39 12.84
N ASP A 174 10.56 2.62 12.84
CA ASP A 174 9.81 3.80 13.31
C ASP A 174 9.05 4.52 12.19
N ASN A 175 9.56 4.47 10.96
CA ASN A 175 9.02 5.23 9.84
C ASN A 175 8.43 4.31 8.75
N ASP A 176 7.11 4.31 8.63
CA ASP A 176 6.37 3.51 7.63
C ASP A 176 6.75 3.88 6.18
N GLU A 177 6.95 5.18 5.91
CA GLU A 177 7.23 5.71 4.57
C GLU A 177 8.64 5.34 4.11
N GLU A 178 9.63 5.49 4.99
CA GLU A 178 11.02 5.10 4.68
C GLU A 178 11.13 3.59 4.45
N PHE A 179 10.50 2.78 5.30
CA PHE A 179 10.48 1.33 5.13
C PHE A 179 9.81 0.91 3.80
N ALA A 180 8.70 1.56 3.44
CA ALA A 180 8.02 1.35 2.17
C ALA A 180 8.95 1.69 0.99
N ASP A 181 9.62 2.84 1.03
CA ASP A 181 10.49 3.29 -0.04
C ASP A 181 11.74 2.40 -0.20
N TRP A 182 12.36 1.96 0.90
CA TRP A 182 13.44 0.97 0.85
C TRP A 182 12.98 -0.34 0.20
N SER A 183 11.81 -0.84 0.59
CA SER A 183 11.23 -2.04 0.01
C SER A 183 10.98 -1.87 -1.49
N ILE A 184 10.45 -0.71 -1.93
CA ILE A 184 10.22 -0.40 -3.35
C ILE A 184 11.54 -0.36 -4.13
N ALA A 185 12.61 0.19 -3.57
CA ALA A 185 13.92 0.21 -4.21
C ALA A 185 14.48 -1.21 -4.41
N LEU A 186 14.36 -2.08 -3.40
CA LEU A 186 14.77 -3.49 -3.49
C LEU A 186 13.98 -4.24 -4.57
N SER A 187 12.66 -4.13 -4.54
CA SER A 187 11.76 -4.73 -5.55
C SER A 187 12.03 -4.19 -6.97
N SER A 188 12.38 -2.92 -7.10
CA SER A 188 12.77 -2.30 -8.38
C SER A 188 14.02 -2.96 -8.97
N GLN A 189 15.05 -3.17 -8.15
CA GLN A 189 16.26 -3.86 -8.58
C GLN A 189 15.95 -5.30 -8.99
N LEU A 190 15.14 -6.04 -8.21
CA LEU A 190 14.80 -7.43 -8.49
C LEU A 190 14.04 -7.61 -9.80
N PHE A 191 12.90 -6.93 -9.95
CA PHE A 191 11.93 -7.23 -11.00
C PHE A 191 11.93 -6.26 -12.18
N PHE A 192 12.38 -5.02 -11.98
CA PHE A 192 12.19 -3.93 -12.94
C PHE A 192 13.50 -3.25 -13.39
N ASN A 193 14.65 -3.89 -13.14
CA ASN A 193 15.96 -3.45 -13.64
C ASN A 193 16.66 -4.48 -14.57
N PRO A 194 16.01 -4.97 -15.65
CA PRO A 194 16.59 -6.03 -16.49
C PRO A 194 17.88 -5.63 -17.24
N PHE A 195 18.22 -4.34 -17.27
CA PHE A 195 19.37 -3.77 -17.97
C PHE A 195 20.42 -3.13 -17.04
N GLU A 196 20.34 -3.40 -15.73
CA GLU A 196 21.33 -2.97 -14.74
C GLU A 196 21.63 -1.46 -14.72
N LYS A 197 20.58 -0.63 -14.66
CA LYS A 197 20.73 0.82 -14.48
C LYS A 197 21.43 1.10 -13.14
N ALA A 198 22.56 1.79 -13.19
CA ALA A 198 23.38 2.12 -12.02
C ALA A 198 22.56 2.82 -10.93
N ALA A 199 21.75 3.83 -11.28
CA ALA A 199 20.95 4.56 -10.30
C ALA A 199 19.97 3.67 -9.50
N THR A 200 19.36 2.67 -10.15
CA THR A 200 18.46 1.72 -9.48
C THR A 200 19.24 0.78 -8.55
N ARG A 201 20.42 0.33 -8.99
CA ARG A 201 21.30 -0.52 -8.19
C ARG A 201 21.85 0.20 -6.96
N GLU A 202 22.39 1.41 -7.13
CA GLU A 202 22.89 2.22 -6.02
C GLU A 202 21.80 2.47 -4.98
N LEU A 203 20.59 2.83 -5.42
CA LEU A 203 19.45 3.04 -4.53
C LEU A 203 19.07 1.76 -3.78
N ALA A 204 19.05 0.61 -4.47
CA ALA A 204 18.76 -0.68 -3.86
C ALA A 204 19.84 -1.12 -2.87
N SER A 205 21.12 -0.78 -3.09
CA SER A 205 22.19 -1.12 -2.15
C SER A 205 22.12 -0.29 -0.86
N VAL A 206 21.77 0.99 -0.95
CA VAL A 206 21.49 1.81 0.24
C VAL A 206 20.25 1.29 0.97
N ALA A 207 19.17 0.95 0.24
CA ALA A 207 17.98 0.35 0.83
C ALA A 207 18.27 -1.00 1.50
N ALA A 208 19.07 -1.86 0.87
CA ALA A 208 19.44 -3.16 1.41
C ALA A 208 20.23 -3.03 2.71
N TYR A 209 21.14 -2.05 2.77
CA TYR A 209 21.86 -1.72 4.00
C TYR A 209 20.90 -1.38 5.14
N ARG A 210 20.03 -0.39 4.94
CA ARG A 210 19.06 0.05 5.96
C ARG A 210 18.07 -1.05 6.35
N MET A 211 17.62 -1.84 5.38
CA MET A 211 16.70 -2.96 5.62
C MET A 211 17.36 -4.09 6.42
N ARG A 212 18.65 -4.37 6.20
CA ARG A 212 19.40 -5.33 7.03
C ARG A 212 19.53 -4.85 8.46
N ASP A 213 19.77 -3.56 8.67
CA ASP A 213 19.85 -2.98 10.02
C ASP A 213 18.52 -3.18 10.78
N VAL A 214 17.38 -2.87 10.14
CA VAL A 214 16.04 -3.14 10.70
C VAL A 214 15.86 -4.62 11.06
N ILE A 215 16.22 -5.52 10.16
CA ILE A 215 16.07 -6.96 10.39
C ILE A 215 16.97 -7.42 11.55
N ASN A 216 18.23 -6.99 11.58
CA ASN A 216 19.18 -7.35 12.65
C ASN A 216 18.72 -6.83 14.01
N GLN A 217 18.30 -5.56 14.10
CA GLN A 217 17.76 -5.00 15.33
C GLN A 217 16.49 -5.73 15.80
N SER A 218 15.65 -6.15 14.86
CA SER A 218 14.45 -6.94 15.17
C SER A 218 14.82 -8.33 15.70
N ILE A 219 15.84 -8.98 15.14
CA ILE A 219 16.38 -10.26 15.63
C ILE A 219 16.93 -10.09 17.05
N GLU A 220 17.75 -9.07 17.28
CA GLU A 220 18.32 -8.75 18.60
C GLU A 220 17.24 -8.51 19.65
N THR A 221 16.18 -7.79 19.28
CA THR A 221 15.03 -7.55 20.17
C THR A 221 14.34 -8.84 20.58
N VAL A 222 14.22 -9.82 19.68
CA VAL A 222 13.66 -11.13 20.00
C VAL A 222 14.60 -11.93 20.89
N LEU A 223 15.89 -11.97 20.55
CA LEU A 223 16.93 -12.67 21.34
C LEU A 223 17.05 -12.11 22.76
N ALA A 224 16.79 -10.81 22.95
CA ALA A 224 16.76 -10.16 24.26
C ALA A 224 15.54 -10.54 25.12
N GLY A 225 14.67 -11.45 24.66
CA GLY A 225 13.59 -12.02 25.44
C GLY A 225 12.18 -11.51 25.10
N SER A 226 11.98 -10.91 23.91
CA SER A 226 10.63 -10.54 23.47
C SER A 226 9.75 -11.78 23.31
N LYS A 227 8.77 -11.95 24.20
CA LYS A 227 7.81 -13.06 24.15
C LYS A 227 6.71 -12.74 23.14
N THR A 228 6.88 -13.21 21.91
CA THR A 228 5.87 -13.06 20.86
C THR A 228 5.83 -14.31 19.97
N ASP A 229 4.67 -14.59 19.39
CA ASP A 229 4.46 -15.68 18.42
C ASP A 229 4.39 -15.14 16.98
N LYS A 230 5.21 -14.13 16.67
CA LYS A 230 5.34 -13.57 15.32
C LYS A 230 6.32 -14.40 14.49
N PRO A 231 6.21 -14.41 13.15
CA PRO A 231 7.09 -15.18 12.27
C PRO A 231 8.58 -14.97 12.54
N LEU A 232 9.03 -13.74 12.79
CA LEU A 232 10.43 -13.50 13.16
C LEU A 232 10.84 -14.27 14.43
N ALA A 233 10.00 -14.27 15.46
CA ALA A 233 10.29 -14.98 16.70
C ALA A 233 10.26 -16.50 16.52
N ARG A 234 9.38 -17.02 15.67
CA ARG A 234 9.40 -18.44 15.27
C ARG A 234 10.70 -18.81 14.54
N LEU A 235 11.21 -17.95 13.66
CA LEU A 235 12.49 -18.15 13.00
C LEU A 235 13.66 -18.16 13.99
N VAL A 236 13.66 -17.24 14.96
CA VAL A 236 14.65 -17.20 16.04
C VAL A 236 14.60 -18.48 16.88
N ALA A 237 13.41 -18.97 17.25
CA ALA A 237 13.27 -20.24 17.98
C ALA A 237 13.81 -21.46 17.19
N ILE A 238 13.68 -21.47 15.85
CA ILE A 238 14.27 -22.51 14.99
C ILE A 238 15.81 -22.39 14.99
N HIS A 239 16.34 -21.16 15.04
CA HIS A 239 17.77 -20.90 15.15
C HIS A 239 18.35 -21.36 16.50
N GLU A 240 17.68 -21.06 17.61
CA GLU A 240 18.09 -21.52 18.95
C GLU A 240 18.11 -23.06 19.05
N ALA A 241 17.24 -23.73 18.28
CA ALA A 241 17.25 -25.19 18.14
C ALA A 241 18.36 -25.73 17.19
N GLY A 242 19.26 -24.88 16.69
CA GLY A 242 20.39 -25.25 15.84
C GLY A 242 20.04 -25.63 14.40
N ARG A 243 18.80 -25.34 13.93
CA ARG A 243 18.30 -25.75 12.60
C ARG A 243 18.34 -24.65 11.54
N LEU A 244 18.73 -23.44 11.91
CA LEU A 244 18.73 -22.25 11.06
C LEU A 244 19.86 -21.32 11.51
N SER A 245 20.58 -20.69 10.59
CA SER A 245 21.58 -19.65 10.94
C SER A 245 20.94 -18.26 11.04
N LEU A 246 21.61 -17.30 11.69
CA LEU A 246 21.15 -15.90 11.69
C LEU A 246 21.13 -15.30 10.28
N ASP A 247 22.07 -15.69 9.41
CA ASP A 247 22.09 -15.27 8.01
C ASP A 247 20.90 -15.84 7.24
N ASP A 248 20.48 -17.08 7.54
CA ASP A 248 19.25 -17.64 6.97
C ASP A 248 18.02 -16.83 7.42
N ILE A 249 17.89 -16.49 8.70
CA ILE A 249 16.79 -15.61 9.18
C ILE A 249 16.80 -14.30 8.41
N ARG A 250 17.97 -13.66 8.26
CA ARG A 250 18.11 -12.39 7.55
C ARG A 250 17.68 -12.52 6.09
N SER A 251 18.08 -13.60 5.41
CA SER A 251 17.69 -13.86 4.02
C SER A 251 16.19 -14.11 3.85
N ILE A 252 15.58 -14.85 4.77
CA ILE A 252 14.13 -15.10 4.78
C ILE A 252 13.39 -13.79 4.97
N MET A 253 13.75 -13.01 5.99
CA MET A 253 13.09 -11.73 6.28
C MET A 253 13.29 -10.72 5.15
N MET A 254 14.51 -10.60 4.61
CA MET A 254 14.81 -9.74 3.46
C MET A 254 13.97 -10.13 2.25
N GLY A 255 13.87 -11.43 1.95
CA GLY A 255 13.07 -11.92 0.82
C GLY A 255 11.57 -11.67 1.00
N MET A 256 11.06 -11.87 2.21
CA MET A 256 9.67 -11.58 2.54
C MET A 256 9.37 -10.09 2.41
N VAL A 257 10.16 -9.18 2.99
CA VAL A 257 9.85 -7.73 2.98
C VAL A 257 10.10 -7.05 1.64
N SER A 258 11.19 -7.41 0.96
CA SER A 258 11.59 -6.78 -0.31
C SER A 258 10.54 -7.00 -1.41
N SER A 259 9.83 -8.13 -1.36
CA SER A 259 8.80 -8.45 -2.36
C SER A 259 7.37 -8.20 -1.85
N PHE A 260 7.12 -8.15 -0.55
CA PHE A 260 5.76 -8.10 -0.01
C PHE A 260 5.08 -6.74 -0.21
N ALA A 261 5.53 -5.68 0.46
CA ALA A 261 4.87 -4.38 0.39
C ALA A 261 4.80 -3.81 -1.04
N PRO A 262 5.88 -3.86 -1.86
CA PRO A 262 5.86 -3.27 -3.19
C PRO A 262 4.96 -4.02 -4.19
N THR A 263 4.87 -5.35 -4.11
CA THR A 263 3.99 -6.12 -5.01
C THR A 263 2.53 -5.98 -4.63
N ASN A 264 2.21 -5.84 -3.34
CA ASN A 264 0.86 -5.50 -2.88
C ASN A 264 0.45 -4.10 -3.34
N LEU A 265 1.35 -3.12 -3.27
CA LEU A 265 1.14 -1.78 -3.82
C LEU A 265 0.82 -1.83 -5.32
N LEU A 266 1.61 -2.60 -6.10
CA LEU A 266 1.35 -2.80 -7.53
C LEU A 266 -0.01 -3.47 -7.78
N ALA A 267 -0.30 -4.56 -7.07
CA ALA A 267 -1.51 -5.36 -7.27
C ALA A 267 -2.76 -4.55 -6.90
N GLY A 268 -2.78 -3.99 -5.69
CA GLY A 268 -3.88 -3.18 -5.19
C GLY A 268 -4.08 -1.91 -6.00
N GLY A 269 -3.00 -1.21 -6.36
CA GLY A 269 -3.10 0.05 -7.13
C GLY A 269 -3.61 -0.20 -8.55
N ASN A 270 -3.16 -1.28 -9.19
CA ASN A 270 -3.65 -1.67 -10.51
C ASN A 270 -5.11 -2.17 -10.46
N ALA A 271 -5.46 -2.97 -9.45
CA ALA A 271 -6.82 -3.44 -9.25
C ALA A 271 -7.77 -2.26 -8.97
N LEU A 272 -7.34 -1.27 -8.19
CA LEU A 272 -8.15 -0.08 -7.88
C LEU A 272 -8.41 0.71 -9.16
N ASP A 273 -7.39 0.84 -10.01
CA ASP A 273 -7.53 1.49 -11.30
C ASP A 273 -8.54 0.76 -12.21
N VAL A 274 -8.55 -0.58 -12.20
CA VAL A 274 -9.55 -1.39 -12.91
C VAL A 274 -10.95 -1.19 -12.33
N VAL A 275 -11.12 -1.34 -11.02
CA VAL A 275 -12.42 -1.25 -10.34
C VAL A 275 -13.04 0.13 -10.52
N LEU A 276 -12.25 1.21 -10.44
CA LEU A 276 -12.76 2.57 -10.64
C LEU A 276 -13.07 2.91 -12.11
N ASN A 277 -12.57 2.14 -13.07
CA ASN A 277 -12.82 2.36 -14.51
C ASN A 277 -13.88 1.44 -15.10
N ARG A 278 -14.27 0.38 -14.39
CA ARG A 278 -15.18 -0.65 -14.89
C ARG A 278 -16.40 -0.78 -13.99
N THR A 279 -17.58 -0.61 -14.58
CA THR A 279 -18.86 -0.67 -13.86
C THR A 279 -19.15 -2.06 -13.31
N ASP A 280 -18.85 -3.12 -14.07
CA ASP A 280 -19.02 -4.52 -13.64
C ASP A 280 -18.11 -4.89 -12.47
N ALA A 281 -16.82 -4.50 -12.54
CA ALA A 281 -15.87 -4.68 -11.46
C ALA A 281 -16.25 -3.91 -10.19
N ARG A 282 -16.66 -2.65 -10.36
CA ARG A 282 -17.14 -1.79 -9.27
C ARG A 282 -18.35 -2.40 -8.57
N LYS A 283 -19.34 -2.84 -9.35
CA LYS A 283 -20.54 -3.49 -8.83
C LYS A 283 -20.20 -4.76 -8.04
N ALA A 284 -19.33 -5.62 -8.57
CA ALA A 284 -18.92 -6.84 -7.88
C ALA A 284 -18.23 -6.58 -6.53
N VAL A 285 -17.39 -5.55 -6.44
CA VAL A 285 -16.75 -5.13 -5.18
C VAL A 285 -17.79 -4.59 -4.20
N GLN A 286 -18.70 -3.72 -4.65
CA GLN A 286 -19.73 -3.15 -3.79
C GLN A 286 -20.70 -4.22 -3.28
N ASP A 287 -21.24 -5.07 -4.16
CA ASP A 287 -22.15 -6.17 -3.80
C ASP A 287 -21.50 -7.13 -2.76
N ALA A 288 -20.19 -7.38 -2.88
CA ALA A 288 -19.44 -8.19 -1.93
C ALA A 288 -19.23 -7.50 -0.56
N ILE A 289 -19.07 -6.16 -0.55
CA ILE A 289 -18.95 -5.38 0.68
C ILE A 289 -20.30 -5.32 1.40
N ASP A 290 -21.38 -5.01 0.67
CA ASP A 290 -22.73 -4.86 1.18
C ASP A 290 -23.27 -6.16 1.77
N SER A 291 -22.91 -7.30 1.16
CA SER A 291 -23.26 -8.63 1.68
C SER A 291 -22.44 -9.07 2.90
N GLY A 292 -21.37 -8.33 3.26
CA GLY A 292 -20.46 -8.71 4.35
C GLY A 292 -19.65 -9.98 4.08
N ASN A 293 -19.60 -10.47 2.84
CA ASN A 293 -18.96 -11.72 2.49
C ASN A 293 -17.49 -11.51 2.10
N ASP A 294 -16.57 -11.81 3.01
CA ASP A 294 -15.12 -11.69 2.79
C ASP A 294 -14.64 -12.51 1.58
N ALA A 295 -15.15 -13.74 1.39
CA ALA A 295 -14.76 -14.58 0.25
C ALA A 295 -15.25 -14.03 -1.09
N ALA A 296 -16.41 -13.35 -1.13
CA ALA A 296 -16.89 -12.68 -2.33
C ALA A 296 -16.02 -11.47 -2.69
N LEU A 297 -15.58 -10.71 -1.68
CA LEU A 297 -14.71 -9.55 -1.89
C LEU A 297 -13.34 -9.98 -2.40
N ASP A 298 -12.77 -11.03 -1.81
CA ASP A 298 -11.50 -11.60 -2.25
C ASP A 298 -11.55 -12.04 -3.72
N LYS A 299 -12.65 -12.69 -4.15
CA LYS A 299 -12.85 -13.10 -5.55
C LYS A 299 -13.02 -11.90 -6.50
N ALA A 300 -13.76 -10.88 -6.09
CA ALA A 300 -13.91 -9.65 -6.89
C ALA A 300 -12.57 -8.96 -7.12
N ILE A 301 -11.73 -8.88 -6.09
CA ILE A 301 -10.41 -8.27 -6.19
C ILE A 301 -9.44 -9.13 -6.98
N LEU A 302 -9.48 -10.45 -6.81
CA LEU A 302 -8.69 -11.39 -7.61
C LEU A 302 -9.00 -11.24 -9.11
N GLU A 303 -10.28 -11.12 -9.47
CA GLU A 303 -10.69 -10.89 -10.86
C GLU A 303 -10.23 -9.50 -11.35
N ALA A 304 -10.31 -8.45 -10.52
CA ALA A 304 -9.76 -7.14 -10.88
C ALA A 304 -8.24 -7.16 -11.12
N MET A 305 -7.49 -7.90 -10.29
CA MET A 305 -6.05 -8.10 -10.48
C MET A 305 -5.74 -8.83 -11.80
N ARG A 306 -6.61 -9.75 -12.27
CA ARG A 306 -6.45 -10.45 -13.55
C ARG A 306 -6.38 -9.49 -14.73
N PHE A 307 -7.20 -8.44 -14.74
CA PHE A 307 -7.24 -7.46 -15.82
C PHE A 307 -6.01 -6.55 -15.90
N LYS A 308 -5.32 -6.33 -14.78
CA LYS A 308 -4.11 -5.50 -14.72
C LYS A 308 -3.11 -6.05 -13.70
N PRO A 309 -2.43 -7.18 -14.00
CA PRO A 309 -1.50 -7.80 -13.09
C PRO A 309 -0.25 -6.93 -12.88
N ILE A 310 0.56 -7.28 -11.88
CA ILE A 310 1.73 -6.50 -11.47
C ILE A 310 2.86 -6.48 -12.52
N TYR A 311 2.88 -7.43 -13.45
CA TYR A 311 3.82 -7.54 -14.56
C TYR A 311 3.26 -8.40 -15.69
N LEU A 312 3.95 -8.48 -16.83
CA LEU A 312 3.58 -9.34 -17.95
C LEU A 312 3.71 -10.84 -17.62
N GLY A 313 4.78 -11.21 -16.93
CA GLY A 313 5.17 -12.57 -16.55
C GLY A 313 6.43 -12.59 -15.69
N PRO A 314 6.65 -13.63 -14.86
CA PRO A 314 7.86 -13.75 -14.08
C PRO A 314 9.03 -14.12 -15.00
N LEU A 315 10.17 -13.44 -14.86
CA LEU A 315 11.34 -13.70 -15.70
C LEU A 315 11.88 -15.11 -15.47
N ARG A 316 12.33 -15.74 -16.56
CA ARG A 316 13.06 -17.01 -16.57
C ARG A 316 14.33 -16.91 -17.37
N TYR A 317 15.38 -17.61 -16.94
CA TYR A 317 16.64 -17.75 -17.65
C TYR A 317 16.74 -19.17 -18.22
N VAL A 318 17.02 -19.29 -19.51
CA VAL A 318 17.20 -20.58 -20.17
C VAL A 318 18.60 -21.09 -19.84
N ALA A 319 18.71 -22.06 -18.94
CA ALA A 319 19.99 -22.61 -18.49
C ALA A 319 20.66 -23.48 -19.57
N ARG A 320 19.85 -24.20 -20.36
CA ARG A 320 20.27 -25.03 -21.49
C ARG A 320 19.25 -24.96 -22.61
N ASP A 321 19.69 -25.21 -23.85
CA ASP A 321 18.80 -25.22 -25.02
C ASP A 321 17.54 -26.05 -24.75
N ALA A 322 16.37 -25.46 -24.99
CA ALA A 322 15.08 -26.03 -24.63
C ALA A 322 14.07 -25.81 -25.76
N VAL A 323 13.38 -26.88 -26.15
CA VAL A 323 12.25 -26.80 -27.10
C VAL A 323 10.96 -26.56 -26.32
N ILE A 324 10.16 -25.58 -26.73
CA ILE A 324 8.81 -25.32 -26.21
C ILE A 324 7.76 -25.59 -27.28
N ALA A 325 6.51 -25.83 -26.86
CA ALA A 325 5.38 -26.12 -27.74
C ALA A 325 5.66 -27.30 -28.70
N SER A 326 6.38 -28.32 -28.21
CA SER A 326 6.87 -29.41 -29.05
C SER A 326 5.74 -30.20 -29.70
N GLY A 327 5.94 -30.59 -30.95
CA GLY A 327 4.93 -31.29 -31.75
C GLY A 327 3.77 -30.41 -32.23
N THR A 328 3.80 -29.10 -31.96
CA THR A 328 2.82 -28.15 -32.46
C THR A 328 3.39 -27.29 -33.59
N ARG A 329 2.52 -26.61 -34.35
CA ARG A 329 2.96 -25.60 -35.35
C ARG A 329 3.71 -24.40 -34.74
N ARG A 330 3.74 -24.28 -33.41
CA ARG A 330 4.39 -23.20 -32.66
C ARG A 330 5.74 -23.61 -32.05
N GLU A 331 6.20 -24.82 -32.36
CA GLU A 331 7.44 -25.36 -31.80
C GLU A 331 8.60 -24.37 -31.97
N LYS A 332 9.33 -24.13 -30.89
CA LYS A 332 10.44 -23.18 -30.88
C LYS A 332 11.56 -23.67 -29.97
N THR A 333 12.79 -23.66 -30.48
CA THR A 333 13.99 -23.80 -29.66
C THR A 333 14.38 -22.46 -29.06
N LEU A 334 14.45 -22.40 -27.73
CA LEU A 334 15.02 -21.30 -26.97
C LEU A 334 16.45 -21.68 -26.60
N ARG A 335 17.42 -20.83 -26.96
CA ARG A 335 18.84 -21.09 -26.72
C ARG A 335 19.22 -20.77 -25.27
N ALA A 336 20.22 -21.48 -24.75
CA ALA A 336 20.86 -21.16 -23.48
C ALA A 336 21.26 -19.67 -23.42
N GLY A 337 21.06 -19.04 -22.26
CA GLY A 337 21.30 -17.61 -22.08
C GLY A 337 20.17 -16.69 -22.53
N THR A 338 19.05 -17.23 -23.00
CA THR A 338 17.84 -16.45 -23.31
C THR A 338 17.09 -16.09 -22.03
N ILE A 339 16.57 -14.86 -21.96
CA ILE A 339 15.58 -14.44 -20.96
C ILE A 339 14.19 -14.62 -21.54
N VAL A 340 13.35 -15.39 -20.85
CA VAL A 340 11.99 -15.67 -21.25
C VAL A 340 11.02 -14.94 -20.32
N ILE A 341 10.03 -14.30 -20.93
CA ILE A 341 8.86 -13.73 -20.27
C ILE A 341 7.68 -14.67 -20.61
N PRO A 342 7.39 -15.70 -19.80
CA PRO A 342 6.14 -16.44 -19.88
C PRO A 342 4.99 -15.53 -19.45
N SER A 343 4.25 -14.96 -20.41
CA SER A 343 3.28 -13.91 -20.11
C SER A 343 2.03 -14.47 -19.44
N ILE A 344 1.98 -14.42 -18.12
CA ILE A 344 0.80 -14.76 -17.31
C ILE A 344 -0.40 -13.88 -17.68
N LEU A 345 -0.17 -12.60 -17.98
CA LEU A 345 -1.23 -11.70 -18.43
C LEU A 345 -1.84 -12.22 -19.72
N SER A 346 -1.01 -12.59 -20.68
CA SER A 346 -1.50 -13.12 -21.94
C SER A 346 -2.23 -14.46 -21.76
N ALA A 347 -1.68 -15.35 -20.94
CA ALA A 347 -2.24 -16.67 -20.66
C ALA A 347 -3.63 -16.62 -20.00
N MET A 348 -3.85 -15.70 -19.05
CA MET A 348 -5.16 -15.50 -18.39
C MET A 348 -6.23 -14.89 -19.32
N PHE A 349 -5.85 -14.54 -20.56
CA PHE A 349 -6.75 -14.07 -21.62
C PHE A 349 -6.68 -14.94 -22.90
N ASP A 350 -6.10 -16.13 -22.82
CA ASP A 350 -6.06 -17.07 -23.93
C ASP A 350 -7.39 -17.82 -24.02
N LYS A 351 -8.13 -17.59 -25.10
CA LYS A 351 -9.45 -18.21 -25.33
C LYS A 351 -9.42 -19.73 -25.46
N ASP A 352 -8.25 -20.31 -25.70
CA ASP A 352 -8.06 -21.76 -25.76
C ASP A 352 -8.04 -22.38 -24.35
N ALA A 353 -7.86 -21.58 -23.30
CA ALA A 353 -7.75 -22.02 -21.91
C ALA A 353 -8.80 -21.40 -20.97
N VAL A 354 -9.23 -20.16 -21.24
CA VAL A 354 -10.14 -19.40 -20.39
C VAL A 354 -11.41 -19.08 -21.17
N ILE A 355 -12.57 -19.46 -20.62
CA ILE A 355 -13.89 -19.16 -21.19
C ILE A 355 -14.19 -17.67 -21.00
N ASP A 356 -14.67 -17.00 -22.06
CA ASP A 356 -15.02 -15.57 -22.08
C ASP A 356 -14.00 -14.67 -21.35
N PRO A 357 -12.72 -14.66 -21.76
CA PRO A 357 -11.63 -14.07 -20.98
C PRO A 357 -11.76 -12.55 -20.75
N GLU A 358 -12.53 -11.85 -21.58
CA GLU A 358 -12.76 -10.41 -21.47
C GLU A 358 -13.91 -10.04 -20.50
N ARG A 359 -14.74 -11.01 -20.10
CA ARG A 359 -15.81 -10.81 -19.12
C ARG A 359 -15.21 -10.69 -17.73
N PHE A 360 -15.69 -9.74 -16.93
CA PHE A 360 -15.38 -9.71 -15.50
C PHE A 360 -16.24 -10.76 -14.79
N ASP A 361 -15.62 -11.85 -14.34
CA ASP A 361 -16.33 -12.99 -13.77
C ASP A 361 -15.64 -13.49 -12.50
N THR A 362 -16.29 -13.26 -11.35
CA THR A 362 -15.80 -13.66 -10.03
C THR A 362 -16.00 -15.15 -9.72
N SER A 363 -16.72 -15.87 -10.59
CA SER A 363 -16.97 -17.31 -10.44
C SER A 363 -15.92 -18.20 -11.10
N ARG A 364 -14.91 -17.60 -11.75
CA ARG A 364 -13.85 -18.35 -12.44
C ARG A 364 -13.15 -19.35 -11.51
N PRO A 365 -12.83 -20.55 -12.02
CA PRO A 365 -12.07 -21.53 -11.25
C PRO A 365 -10.65 -21.03 -10.99
N GLY A 366 -10.08 -21.39 -9.84
CA GLY A 366 -8.74 -20.96 -9.43
C GLY A 366 -7.65 -21.23 -10.47
N ARG A 367 -7.77 -22.31 -11.24
CA ARG A 367 -6.82 -22.68 -12.31
C ARG A 367 -6.67 -21.61 -13.39
N ASP A 368 -7.68 -20.76 -13.61
CA ASP A 368 -7.65 -19.73 -14.65
C ASP A 368 -6.80 -18.51 -14.23
N TYR A 369 -6.43 -18.43 -12.95
CA TYR A 369 -5.58 -17.39 -12.41
C TYR A 369 -4.12 -17.84 -12.36
N LEU A 370 -3.25 -17.00 -12.91
CA LEU A 370 -1.79 -17.15 -12.86
C LEU A 370 -1.11 -15.97 -12.15
N LEU A 371 -1.90 -15.16 -11.42
CA LEU A 371 -1.47 -13.95 -10.71
C LEU A 371 -0.35 -14.21 -9.70
N TYR A 372 -0.36 -15.39 -9.09
CA TYR A 372 0.59 -15.81 -8.07
C TYR A 372 1.70 -16.71 -8.63
N GLY A 373 1.83 -16.81 -9.95
CA GLY A 373 2.72 -17.76 -10.60
C GLY A 373 2.13 -19.17 -10.70
N HIS A 374 2.99 -20.14 -10.99
CA HIS A 374 2.62 -21.55 -11.19
C HIS A 374 3.83 -22.45 -10.89
N GLY A 375 3.57 -23.72 -10.55
CA GLY A 375 4.61 -24.72 -10.31
C GLY A 375 5.43 -24.47 -9.04
N LEU A 376 6.74 -24.74 -9.11
CA LEU A 376 7.67 -24.67 -7.98
C LEU A 376 7.62 -23.32 -7.25
N HIS A 377 7.54 -22.22 -7.99
CA HIS A 377 7.59 -20.86 -7.44
C HIS A 377 6.21 -20.20 -7.31
N LEU A 378 5.17 -20.97 -6.99
CA LEU A 378 3.89 -20.40 -6.56
C LEU A 378 4.10 -19.47 -5.35
N CYS A 379 3.51 -18.28 -5.38
CA CYS A 379 3.73 -17.23 -4.39
C CYS A 379 3.39 -17.71 -2.97
N ILE A 380 4.38 -17.67 -2.07
CA ILE A 380 4.22 -18.07 -0.67
C ILE A 380 3.38 -17.06 0.14
N GLY A 381 3.28 -15.82 -0.34
CA GLY A 381 2.52 -14.73 0.28
C GLY A 381 1.11 -14.54 -0.29
N ALA A 382 0.62 -15.46 -1.13
CA ALA A 382 -0.66 -15.31 -1.85
C ALA A 382 -1.84 -15.03 -0.90
N GLU A 383 -1.95 -15.81 0.18
CA GLU A 383 -3.03 -15.65 1.17
C GLU A 383 -2.95 -14.30 1.89
N VAL A 384 -1.76 -13.85 2.25
CA VAL A 384 -1.56 -12.56 2.92
C VAL A 384 -1.90 -11.40 1.98
N ALA A 385 -1.53 -11.51 0.70
CA ALA A 385 -1.89 -10.53 -0.32
C ALA A 385 -3.41 -10.47 -0.53
N ARG A 386 -4.08 -11.63 -0.57
CA ARG A 386 -5.54 -11.74 -0.72
C ARG A 386 -6.27 -10.94 0.35
N VAL A 387 -5.99 -11.22 1.63
CA VAL A 387 -6.74 -10.58 2.73
C VAL A 387 -6.41 -9.09 2.86
N GLN A 388 -5.15 -8.67 2.70
CA GLN A 388 -4.79 -7.27 2.97
C GLN A 388 -5.31 -6.30 1.89
N ILE A 389 -5.30 -6.73 0.62
CA ILE A 389 -5.81 -5.92 -0.48
C ILE A 389 -7.34 -5.81 -0.32
N ALA A 390 -8.01 -6.92 0.04
CA ALA A 390 -9.43 -6.91 0.36
C ALA A 390 -9.81 -5.93 1.46
N GLU A 391 -9.11 -5.94 2.58
CA GLU A 391 -9.42 -5.02 3.68
C GLU A 391 -9.13 -3.54 3.32
N SER A 392 -8.13 -3.29 2.48
CA SER A 392 -7.86 -1.95 1.96
C SER A 392 -8.98 -1.45 1.04
N PHE A 393 -9.49 -2.32 0.16
CA PHE A 393 -10.65 -1.98 -0.68
C PHE A 393 -11.91 -1.81 0.16
N ARG A 394 -12.15 -2.69 1.14
CA ARG A 394 -13.28 -2.57 2.06
C ARG A 394 -13.30 -1.22 2.77
N ALA A 395 -12.16 -0.77 3.29
CA ALA A 395 -12.07 0.51 3.99
C ALA A 395 -12.30 1.71 3.05
N LEU A 396 -11.83 1.63 1.81
CA LEU A 396 -12.00 2.68 0.82
C LEU A 396 -13.44 2.77 0.28
N PHE A 397 -14.02 1.64 -0.11
CA PHE A 397 -15.37 1.54 -0.69
C PHE A 397 -16.49 1.63 0.35
N ALA A 398 -16.17 1.64 1.65
CA ALA A 398 -17.11 2.00 2.69
C ALA A 398 -17.48 3.49 2.70
N LYS A 399 -16.76 4.34 1.94
CA LYS A 399 -17.06 5.77 1.81
C LYS A 399 -18.18 5.99 0.77
N ALA A 400 -19.30 6.56 1.18
CA ALA A 400 -20.40 6.91 0.29
C ALA A 400 -19.94 7.84 -0.83
N GLY A 401 -20.45 7.63 -2.04
CA GLY A 401 -20.10 8.47 -3.19
C GLY A 401 -18.66 8.31 -3.71
N LEU A 402 -17.90 7.29 -3.27
CA LEU A 402 -16.50 7.11 -3.66
C LEU A 402 -16.31 7.15 -5.19
N GLN A 403 -15.56 8.10 -5.71
CA GLN A 403 -15.24 8.20 -7.13
C GLN A 403 -13.82 8.69 -7.34
N ARG A 404 -13.34 8.65 -8.58
CA ARG A 404 -12.08 9.31 -8.92
C ARG A 404 -12.24 10.81 -8.73
N ALA A 405 -11.22 11.45 -8.16
CA ALA A 405 -11.16 12.89 -8.13
C ALA A 405 -11.10 13.47 -9.55
N ALA A 406 -11.64 14.67 -9.75
CA ALA A 406 -11.67 15.29 -11.07
C ALA A 406 -10.25 15.57 -11.64
N GLY A 407 -10.13 15.56 -12.96
CA GLY A 407 -8.91 15.98 -13.65
C GLY A 407 -7.71 15.03 -13.51
N SER A 408 -6.50 15.59 -13.53
CA SER A 408 -5.26 14.80 -13.61
C SER A 408 -4.92 14.06 -12.32
N ILE A 409 -5.48 14.48 -11.18
CA ILE A 409 -5.19 13.92 -9.86
C ILE A 409 -5.92 12.60 -9.62
N GLY A 410 -7.08 12.38 -10.26
CA GLY A 410 -7.80 11.11 -10.22
C GLY A 410 -7.27 10.04 -11.17
N ARG A 411 -6.23 10.33 -11.96
CA ARG A 411 -5.53 9.34 -12.81
C ARG A 411 -4.42 8.67 -12.02
N LEU A 412 -4.26 7.36 -12.22
CA LEU A 412 -3.14 6.63 -11.63
C LEU A 412 -1.81 7.13 -12.22
N THR A 413 -0.97 7.74 -11.38
CA THR A 413 0.41 8.08 -11.74
C THR A 413 1.39 7.10 -11.09
N ARG A 414 2.61 7.05 -11.62
CA ARG A 414 3.64 6.11 -11.17
C ARG A 414 4.97 6.80 -10.90
N ARG A 415 5.70 6.25 -9.92
CA ARG A 415 7.12 6.52 -9.67
C ARG A 415 7.91 5.29 -10.10
N GLY A 416 8.58 5.39 -11.24
CA GLY A 416 9.07 4.22 -11.95
C GLY A 416 7.91 3.31 -12.35
N THR A 417 7.92 2.05 -11.90
CA THR A 417 6.82 1.10 -12.17
C THR A 417 5.69 1.18 -11.14
N TYR A 418 5.92 1.76 -9.96
CA TYR A 418 5.02 1.64 -8.82
C TYR A 418 3.95 2.73 -8.82
N PRO A 419 2.69 2.42 -8.48
CA PRO A 419 1.66 3.39 -8.16
C PRO A 419 2.17 4.45 -7.18
N GLU A 420 1.91 5.71 -7.49
CA GLU A 420 2.28 6.84 -6.64
C GLU A 420 1.06 7.63 -6.19
N ARG A 421 0.14 7.90 -7.13
CA ARG A 421 -1.03 8.72 -6.85
C ARG A 421 -2.25 8.27 -7.62
N LEU A 422 -3.38 8.24 -6.92
CA LEU A 422 -4.74 8.14 -7.48
C LEU A 422 -5.65 8.78 -6.44
N CYS A 423 -6.01 10.05 -6.64
CA CYS A 423 -6.88 10.77 -5.72
C CYS A 423 -8.35 10.37 -5.93
N VAL A 424 -9.09 10.25 -4.83
CA VAL A 424 -10.51 9.91 -4.82
C VAL A 424 -11.32 10.99 -4.11
N GLU A 425 -12.58 11.12 -4.50
CA GLU A 425 -13.59 11.97 -3.86
C GLU A 425 -14.69 11.07 -3.28
N PHE A 426 -15.37 11.54 -2.23
CA PHE A 426 -16.48 10.86 -1.58
C PHE A 426 -17.28 11.87 -0.76
N ASP A 427 -18.46 11.47 -0.29
CA ASP A 427 -19.38 12.35 0.41
C ASP A 427 -18.80 12.80 1.76
N VAL A 428 -18.89 14.11 1.99
CA VAL A 428 -18.31 14.78 3.17
C VAL A 428 -18.98 14.30 4.46
N ALA A 429 -20.27 13.97 4.42
CA ALA A 429 -21.02 13.49 5.59
C ALA A 429 -20.41 12.22 6.23
N ASP A 430 -19.73 11.37 5.44
CA ASP A 430 -19.04 10.19 5.94
C ASP A 430 -17.65 10.50 6.52
N ALA A 431 -16.96 11.53 6.01
CA ALA A 431 -15.67 11.97 6.54
C ALA A 431 -15.79 12.43 8.01
N TRP A 432 -16.92 13.05 8.36
CA TRP A 432 -17.19 13.54 9.72
C TRP A 432 -17.79 12.47 10.66
N LYS A 433 -18.54 11.49 10.14
CA LYS A 433 -19.06 10.36 10.94
C LYS A 433 -17.99 9.35 11.36
N THR A 434 -16.94 9.15 10.54
CA THR A 434 -15.88 8.16 10.84
C THR A 434 -14.72 8.70 11.67
N SER A 435 -14.59 10.02 11.81
CA SER A 435 -13.45 10.69 12.47
C SER A 435 -13.65 10.96 13.97
N LEU A 436 -14.87 10.85 14.50
CA LEU A 436 -15.18 11.02 15.94
C LEU A 436 -15.71 9.73 16.57
N ASP A 437 -14.85 8.74 16.77
CA ASP A 437 -15.09 7.68 17.76
C ASP A 437 -14.47 8.11 19.09
N LEU A 438 -15.21 8.93 19.84
CA LEU A 438 -14.77 9.54 21.10
C LEU A 438 -14.69 8.53 22.27
N SER A 439 -15.11 7.28 22.07
CA SER A 439 -15.02 6.22 23.08
C SER A 439 -13.58 5.87 23.48
N GLN A 440 -12.60 6.39 22.73
CA GLN A 440 -11.17 6.18 22.92
C GLN A 440 -10.50 7.29 23.76
N TYR A 441 -11.24 8.31 24.20
CA TYR A 441 -10.76 9.45 25.00
C TYR A 441 -11.39 9.48 26.40
N ASP A 442 -10.70 10.11 27.37
CA ASP A 442 -11.09 10.20 28.78
C ASP A 442 -12.49 10.84 28.95
N PRO A 443 -13.45 10.18 29.64
CA PRO A 443 -14.82 10.66 29.81
C PRO A 443 -14.94 12.05 30.47
N SER A 444 -13.91 12.51 31.19
CA SER A 444 -13.93 13.78 31.91
C SER A 444 -13.79 15.04 31.03
N ILE A 445 -13.46 14.88 29.75
CA ILE A 445 -13.27 15.98 28.78
C ILE A 445 -14.52 16.20 27.88
N SER A 446 -15.53 15.34 28.00
CA SER A 446 -16.48 15.03 26.93
C SER A 446 -17.43 16.17 26.52
N SER A 447 -18.27 16.75 27.39
CA SER A 447 -19.49 17.39 26.86
C SER A 447 -19.31 18.78 26.25
N LEU A 448 -18.33 19.57 26.70
CA LEU A 448 -18.18 20.98 26.28
C LEU A 448 -17.22 21.14 25.09
N CYS A 449 -16.10 20.40 25.09
CA CYS A 449 -15.17 20.36 23.96
C CYS A 449 -15.84 19.77 22.72
N GLU A 450 -16.70 18.76 22.90
CA GLU A 450 -17.51 18.18 21.84
C GLU A 450 -18.47 19.21 21.21
N LEU A 451 -19.15 20.03 22.02
CA LEU A 451 -20.05 21.07 21.55
C LEU A 451 -19.32 22.17 20.76
N ILE A 452 -18.15 22.59 21.25
CA ILE A 452 -17.31 23.63 20.61
C ILE A 452 -16.75 23.13 19.27
N ILE A 453 -16.29 21.87 19.22
CA ILE A 453 -15.76 21.26 18.00
C ILE A 453 -16.88 21.10 16.97
N ARG A 454 -18.06 20.58 17.36
CA ARG A 454 -19.23 20.45 16.47
C ARG A 454 -19.70 21.82 15.93
N PHE A 455 -19.73 22.85 16.76
CA PHE A 455 -20.10 24.22 16.35
C PHE A 455 -19.08 24.85 15.38
N LEU A 456 -17.78 24.66 15.62
CA LEU A 456 -16.72 25.12 14.74
C LEU A 456 -16.78 24.46 13.36
N ILE A 457 -17.11 23.17 13.34
CA ILE A 457 -17.26 22.37 12.13
C ILE A 457 -18.51 22.78 11.36
N ALA A 458 -19.64 23.03 12.03
CA ALA A 458 -20.89 23.45 11.38
C ALA A 458 -20.78 24.82 10.65
N ARG A 459 -19.82 25.66 11.04
CA ARG A 459 -19.64 27.01 10.47
C ARG A 459 -18.55 27.09 9.39
N SER A 460 -17.69 26.08 9.28
CA SER A 460 -16.58 26.07 8.32
C SER A 460 -16.99 25.33 7.05
N SER A 461 -16.86 26.00 5.91
CA SER A 461 -17.16 25.40 4.60
C SER A 461 -15.92 24.75 3.98
N THR A 462 -14.71 25.14 4.42
CA THR A 462 -13.41 24.63 3.96
C THR A 462 -12.32 24.74 5.04
N HIS A 463 -11.27 23.91 4.99
CA HIS A 463 -10.13 23.95 5.92
C HIS A 463 -9.32 25.28 5.91
N SER A 464 -9.54 26.16 4.93
CA SER A 464 -8.89 27.47 4.82
C SER A 464 -9.57 28.59 5.62
N ASP A 465 -10.74 28.32 6.22
CA ASP A 465 -11.43 29.31 7.03
C ASP A 465 -10.61 29.60 8.29
N ARG A 466 -10.13 30.85 8.41
CA ARG A 466 -9.34 31.31 9.56
C ARG A 466 -10.24 31.53 10.76
N ILE A 467 -9.98 30.79 11.83
CA ILE A 467 -10.73 30.85 13.07
C ILE A 467 -9.97 31.69 14.08
N SER A 468 -10.61 32.76 14.56
CA SER A 468 -10.02 33.64 15.56
C SER A 468 -10.16 33.04 16.96
N LEU A 469 -9.04 32.56 17.51
CA LEU A 469 -9.00 31.98 18.87
C LEU A 469 -9.44 32.98 19.95
N SER A 470 -9.21 34.27 19.73
CA SER A 470 -9.65 35.32 20.67
C SER A 470 -11.17 35.41 20.77
N ARG A 471 -11.89 35.17 19.67
CA ARG A 471 -13.36 35.10 19.64
C ARG A 471 -13.89 33.78 20.20
N LEU A 472 -13.12 32.71 20.06
CA LEU A 472 -13.54 31.37 20.51
C LEU A 472 -13.42 31.17 22.03
N CYS A 473 -12.34 31.68 22.62
CA CYS A 473 -11.98 31.43 24.02
C CYS A 473 -12.22 32.63 24.96
N GLY A 474 -12.89 33.68 24.47
CA GLY A 474 -13.23 34.85 25.29
C GLY A 474 -12.03 35.63 25.84
N ILE A 475 -10.87 35.58 25.17
CA ILE A 475 -9.63 36.21 25.66
C ILE A 475 -9.67 37.71 25.34
N THR A 476 -10.11 38.53 26.29
CA THR A 476 -10.05 39.99 26.19
C THR A 476 -8.65 40.47 26.61
N GLY A 477 -7.75 40.62 25.64
CA GLY A 477 -6.46 41.29 25.83
C GLY A 477 -5.30 40.62 25.08
N LYS A 478 -4.83 41.28 24.01
CA LYS A 478 -3.79 40.90 23.03
C LYS A 478 -4.26 39.93 21.93
N ARG A 479 -3.93 40.28 20.68
CA ARG A 479 -4.29 39.56 19.44
C ARG A 479 -3.77 38.11 19.49
N ALA A 480 -4.64 37.16 19.84
CA ALA A 480 -4.40 35.75 19.55
C ALA A 480 -4.39 35.56 18.02
N PRO A 481 -3.49 34.73 17.47
CA PRO A 481 -3.41 34.53 16.03
C PRO A 481 -4.66 33.83 15.50
N ASP A 482 -5.10 34.20 14.30
CA ASP A 482 -6.10 33.42 13.57
C ASP A 482 -5.43 32.16 13.05
N VAL A 483 -5.97 31.01 13.42
CA VAL A 483 -5.45 29.69 13.08
C VAL A 483 -6.43 28.97 12.17
N ASP A 484 -5.95 28.00 11.38
CA ASP A 484 -6.85 27.11 10.65
C ASP A 484 -7.63 26.20 11.62
N LEU A 485 -8.73 25.64 11.12
CA LEU A 485 -9.65 24.80 11.90
C LEU A 485 -8.95 23.61 12.58
N MET A 486 -7.96 23.00 11.94
CA MET A 486 -7.25 21.84 12.50
C MET A 486 -6.33 22.25 13.64
N THR A 487 -5.65 23.39 13.50
CA THR A 487 -4.84 23.98 14.56
C THR A 487 -5.72 24.38 15.76
N ALA A 488 -6.91 24.93 15.53
CA ALA A 488 -7.87 25.26 16.60
C ALA A 488 -8.35 24.00 17.35
N ILE A 489 -8.74 22.94 16.63
CA ILE A 489 -9.18 21.66 17.23
C ILE A 489 -8.04 21.00 18.02
N THR A 490 -6.81 21.07 17.52
CA THR A 490 -5.63 20.51 18.20
C THR A 490 -5.32 21.22 19.51
N ILE A 491 -5.40 22.56 19.53
CA ILE A 491 -5.19 23.36 20.75
C ILE A 491 -6.25 23.03 21.81
N LEU A 492 -7.51 22.89 21.39
CA LEU A 492 -8.63 22.58 22.28
C LEU A 492 -8.57 21.17 22.86
N THR A 493 -8.12 20.19 22.08
CA THR A 493 -8.02 18.78 22.51
C THR A 493 -6.79 18.51 23.38
N GLN A 494 -5.73 19.32 23.26
CA GLN A 494 -4.52 19.19 24.07
C GLN A 494 -4.55 20.01 25.38
N SER A 495 -5.48 20.96 25.50
CA SER A 495 -5.70 21.77 26.71
C SER A 495 -6.37 20.94 27.83
N ARG A 496 -5.59 20.50 28.83
CA ARG A 496 -6.08 19.73 30.00
C ARG A 496 -6.80 20.57 31.09
N GLN A 497 -7.35 21.74 30.77
CA GLN A 497 -7.93 22.67 31.76
C GLN A 497 -9.47 22.68 31.70
N PRO A 498 -10.20 22.62 32.83
CA PRO A 498 -11.65 22.66 32.84
C PRO A 498 -12.20 24.06 32.52
N VAL A 499 -13.15 24.15 31.59
CA VAL A 499 -13.88 25.39 31.25
C VAL A 499 -14.95 25.65 32.31
N LEU A 500 -14.93 26.82 32.95
CA LEU A 500 -15.65 27.08 34.20
C LEU A 500 -17.04 27.75 34.04
N SER A 501 -17.38 28.40 32.93
CA SER A 501 -18.77 28.90 32.69
C SER A 501 -19.07 29.27 31.23
N VAL A 502 -20.36 29.23 30.86
CA VAL A 502 -20.90 29.64 29.54
C VAL A 502 -21.88 30.80 29.72
N ALA A 503 -21.74 31.87 28.94
CA ALA A 503 -22.71 32.96 28.85
C ALA A 503 -23.20 33.12 27.40
N TYR A 504 -24.51 33.34 27.24
CA TYR A 504 -25.17 33.45 25.94
C TYR A 504 -25.45 34.91 25.60
N TYR A 505 -25.20 35.32 24.36
CA TYR A 505 -25.46 36.67 23.87
C TYR A 505 -26.21 36.66 22.54
N SER A 506 -27.18 37.56 22.38
CA SER A 506 -27.83 37.88 21.10
C SER A 506 -27.22 39.13 20.49
N ILE A 507 -27.18 39.21 19.16
CA ILE A 507 -26.76 40.41 18.44
C ILE A 507 -28.00 41.12 17.92
N ASP A 508 -28.18 42.38 18.30
CA ASP A 508 -29.26 43.21 17.76
C ASP A 508 -29.00 43.58 16.28
N LYS A 509 -30.01 44.10 15.59
CA LYS A 509 -29.92 44.53 14.18
C LYS A 509 -28.88 45.65 13.91
N TYR A 510 -28.23 46.16 14.96
CA TYR A 510 -27.18 47.17 14.91
C TYR A 510 -25.81 46.64 15.34
N GLY A 511 -25.67 45.34 15.60
CA GLY A 511 -24.40 44.69 15.91
C GLY A 511 -23.99 44.76 17.39
N ARG A 512 -24.90 45.10 18.31
CA ARG A 512 -24.62 45.17 19.76
C ARG A 512 -24.97 43.87 20.47
N PHE A 513 -24.12 43.46 21.41
CA PHE A 513 -24.28 42.22 22.17
C PHE A 513 -25.16 42.45 23.41
N GLU A 514 -26.26 41.71 23.51
CA GLU A 514 -27.13 41.66 24.70
C GLU A 514 -27.04 40.29 25.37
N LYS A 515 -26.91 40.26 26.70
CA LYS A 515 -26.76 39.02 27.49
C LYS A 515 -28.12 38.34 27.64
N VAL A 516 -28.23 37.11 27.14
CA VAL A 516 -29.44 36.30 27.24
C VAL A 516 -29.46 35.57 28.59
N ASN A 517 -30.60 35.60 29.28
CA ASN A 517 -30.74 35.03 30.61
C ASN A 517 -30.91 33.50 30.51
N ARG A 518 -30.16 32.74 31.34
CA ARG A 518 -30.04 31.27 31.23
C ARG A 518 -31.37 30.52 31.40
N LYS A 519 -32.38 31.14 32.03
CA LYS A 519 -33.70 30.52 32.28
C LYS A 519 -34.56 30.41 31.01
N ASP A 520 -34.20 31.11 29.94
CA ASP A 520 -34.99 31.19 28.70
C ASP A 520 -34.50 30.20 27.63
N ILE A 521 -33.47 29.39 27.91
CA ILE A 521 -32.89 28.43 26.98
C ILE A 521 -33.06 27.02 27.54
N ASN A 522 -33.94 26.22 26.91
CA ASN A 522 -34.06 24.80 27.23
C ASN A 522 -32.95 24.01 26.52
N THR A 523 -31.93 23.60 27.27
CA THR A 523 -30.69 22.98 26.74
C THR A 523 -30.90 21.65 26.02
N GLU A 524 -31.95 20.89 26.32
CA GLU A 524 -32.22 19.62 25.64
C GLU A 524 -32.91 19.79 24.28
N SER A 525 -33.78 20.82 24.11
CA SER A 525 -34.39 21.08 22.80
C SER A 525 -33.40 21.72 21.81
N PHE A 526 -32.38 22.41 22.33
CA PHE A 526 -31.39 23.12 21.51
C PHE A 526 -30.46 22.18 20.72
N ILE A 527 -30.12 21.01 21.27
CA ILE A 527 -29.31 20.00 20.57
C ILE A 527 -30.11 19.40 19.41
N ASP A 528 -31.39 19.13 19.66
CA ASP A 528 -32.32 18.55 18.68
C ASP A 528 -32.68 19.53 17.54
N ASP A 529 -32.67 20.83 17.80
CA ASP A 529 -32.95 21.89 16.83
C ASP A 529 -31.74 22.23 15.92
N ILE A 530 -30.50 22.07 16.41
CA ILE A 530 -29.28 22.24 15.60
C ILE A 530 -29.18 21.18 14.51
N ASP A 531 -29.55 19.93 14.81
CA ASP A 531 -29.55 18.83 13.85
C ASP A 531 -30.67 18.96 12.79
N LYS A 532 -31.76 19.69 13.10
CA LYS A 532 -32.93 19.83 12.22
C LYS A 532 -32.91 21.10 11.35
N GLN A 533 -32.35 22.22 11.80
CA GLN A 533 -32.33 23.49 11.04
C GLN A 533 -31.04 24.32 11.20
N PRO A 534 -29.93 23.96 10.52
CA PRO A 534 -28.63 24.63 10.68
C PRO A 534 -28.57 26.09 10.18
N LEU A 535 -29.57 26.57 9.44
CA LEU A 535 -29.59 27.92 8.85
C LEU A 535 -30.24 29.00 9.72
N MET A 536 -30.99 28.64 10.77
CA MET A 536 -31.73 29.60 11.62
C MET A 536 -30.87 30.32 12.68
N PHE A 537 -29.68 29.81 13.01
CA PHE A 537 -28.82 30.34 14.09
C PHE A 537 -27.64 31.19 13.60
N LYS A 538 -27.86 32.08 12.63
CA LYS A 538 -26.77 32.95 12.12
C LYS A 538 -26.30 34.02 13.12
N ASP A 539 -27.15 34.42 14.07
CA ASP A 539 -26.96 35.66 14.86
C ASP A 539 -26.87 35.47 16.39
N THR A 540 -26.71 34.24 16.89
CA THR A 540 -26.55 33.97 18.34
C THR A 540 -25.20 33.28 18.62
N PHE A 541 -24.46 33.74 19.63
CA PHE A 541 -23.09 33.28 19.91
C PHE A 541 -22.93 32.86 21.39
N PRO A 542 -22.36 31.68 21.68
CA PRO A 542 -21.84 31.39 23.02
C PRO A 542 -20.41 31.95 23.17
N ILE A 543 -20.14 32.64 24.28
CA ILE A 543 -18.77 33.08 24.65
C ILE A 543 -18.34 32.28 25.89
N PHE A 544 -17.20 31.61 25.79
CA PHE A 544 -16.65 30.75 26.83
C PHE A 544 -15.54 31.48 27.59
N TYR A 545 -15.59 31.48 28.92
CA TYR A 545 -14.52 32.04 29.77
C TYR A 545 -13.62 30.92 30.29
N ALA A 546 -12.33 30.98 29.96
CA ALA A 546 -11.28 30.17 30.60
C ALA A 546 -10.71 30.90 31.83
N SER A 547 -10.25 30.17 32.84
CA SER A 547 -9.71 30.76 34.09
C SER A 547 -8.44 31.59 33.84
N ASP A 548 -8.14 32.51 34.76
CA ASP A 548 -7.03 33.49 34.66
C ASP A 548 -5.62 32.88 34.47
N GLU A 549 -5.43 31.58 34.65
CA GLU A 549 -4.14 30.90 34.42
C GLU A 549 -3.85 30.60 32.95
N PHE A 550 -4.83 30.72 32.04
CA PHE A 550 -4.59 30.59 30.58
C PHE A 550 -3.59 31.63 30.03
N ARG A 551 -3.38 32.73 30.76
CA ARG A 551 -2.40 33.78 30.40
C ARG A 551 -0.93 33.34 30.49
N LYS A 552 -0.62 32.18 31.08
CA LYS A 552 0.77 31.72 31.27
C LYS A 552 1.25 30.64 30.30
N VAL A 553 0.42 30.19 29.34
CA VAL A 553 0.90 29.27 28.30
C VAL A 553 1.77 30.06 27.32
N ASN A 554 3.09 29.93 27.51
CA ASN A 554 4.10 30.52 26.65
C ASN A 554 4.09 29.75 25.33
N ILE A 555 3.28 30.19 24.37
CA ILE A 555 3.29 29.64 23.01
C ILE A 555 4.60 30.10 22.37
N GLY A 556 5.64 29.27 22.47
CA GLY A 556 6.91 29.45 21.79
C GLY A 556 6.74 29.28 20.27
N VAL A 557 6.07 30.23 19.62
CA VAL A 557 6.10 30.36 18.17
C VAL A 557 7.44 31.01 17.81
N LYS A 558 8.47 30.20 17.52
CA LYS A 558 9.57 30.71 16.70
C LYS A 558 8.99 31.07 15.33
N ARG A 559 9.04 32.35 14.99
CA ARG A 559 8.87 32.79 13.60
C ARG A 559 9.96 32.13 12.76
N THR A 560 9.56 31.28 11.83
CA THR A 560 10.25 31.05 10.56
C THR A 560 9.21 31.11 9.46
#